data_AF-A0A151HZ53-F1
#
_entry.id   AF-A0A151HZ53-F1
#
_cell.length_a   1.000
_cell.length_b   1.000
_cell.length_c   1.000
_cell.angle_alpha   90.00
_cell.angle_beta   90.00
_cell.angle_gamma   90.00
#
_symmetry.space_group_name_H-M   'P 1'
#
loop_
_entity.id
_entity.type
_entity.pdbx_description
1 polymer ?
#
loop_
_entity_poly.entity_id
_entity_poly.type
_entity_poly.pdbx_seq_one_letter_code
_entity_poly.pdbx_strand_id
1 'polypeptide(L)' 'MDRDAALTVACRLSEETNAQLVKAAQGREPPHLLQIYDGKLKILAGRHRNSRKVSLLFN' A
#
# COMPACT_ATOMS: atom_id res chain seq x y z
N MET A 1 -3.10 -11.38 10.01
CA MET A 1 -3.71 -12.05 8.85
C MET A 1 -3.61 -11.22 7.57
N ASP A 2 -3.80 -9.89 7.61
CA ASP A 2 -3.82 -9.10 6.36
C ASP A 2 -2.46 -8.96 5.64
N ARG A 3 -1.33 -9.02 6.36
CA ARG A 3 0.00 -8.83 5.77
C ARG A 3 0.36 -9.92 4.76
N ASP A 4 0.23 -11.19 5.14
CA ASP A 4 0.65 -12.30 4.28
C ASP A 4 -0.30 -12.44 3.08
N ALA A 5 -1.59 -12.18 3.29
CA ALA A 5 -2.56 -12.12 2.19
C ALA A 5 -2.23 -10.97 1.20
N ALA A 6 -1.92 -9.78 1.71
CA ALA A 6 -1.52 -8.65 0.87
C ALA A 6 -0.23 -8.93 0.08
N LEU A 7 0.74 -9.60 0.72
CA LEU A 7 1.98 -9.98 0.06
C LEU A 7 1.74 -10.99 -1.06
N THR A 8 0.93 -12.03 -0.81
CA THR A 8 0.57 -13.03 -1.83
C THR A 8 -0.10 -12.39 -3.05
N VAL A 9 -1.04 -11.47 -2.84
CA VAL A 9 -1.71 -10.75 -3.93
C VAL A 9 -0.73 -9.87 -4.70
N ALA A 10 0.15 -9.14 -4.00
CA ALA A 10 1.13 -8.28 -4.64
C ALA A 10 2.17 -9.07 -5.47
N CYS A 11 2.61 -10.23 -4.98
CA CYS A 11 3.51 -11.12 -5.73
C CYS A 11 2.84 -11.62 -7.02
N ARG A 12 1.60 -12.12 -6.92
CA ARG A 12 0.86 -12.59 -8.10
C ARG A 12 0.69 -11.48 -9.14
N LEU A 13 0.32 -10.27 -8.71
CA LEU A 13 0.17 -9.14 -9.62
C LEU A 13 1.49 -8.73 -10.29
N SER A 14 2.59 -8.77 -9.54
CA SER A 14 3.95 -8.48 -10.06
C SER A 14 4.33 -9.46 -11.17
N GLU A 15 4.03 -10.75 -11.00
CA GLU A 15 4.27 -11.79 -12.02
C GLU A 15 3.38 -11.58 -13.26
N GLU A 16 2.09 -11.29 -13.08
CA GLU A 16 1.13 -11.08 -14.19
C GLU A 16 1.44 -9.84 -15.04
N THR A 17 2.02 -8.80 -14.42
CA THR A 17 2.23 -7.49 -15.05
C THR A 17 3.70 -7.14 -15.31
N ASN A 18 4.64 -8.02 -14.95
CA ASN A 18 6.08 -7.72 -14.89
C ASN A 18 6.40 -6.43 -14.10
N ALA A 19 5.59 -6.13 -13.09
CA ALA A 19 5.76 -4.93 -12.27
C ALA A 19 6.80 -5.13 -11.17
N GLN A 20 7.42 -4.04 -10.73
CA GLN A 20 8.35 -4.06 -9.59
C GLN A 20 7.58 -4.08 -8.25
N LEU A 21 7.91 -5.06 -7.40
CA LEU A 21 7.40 -5.10 -6.03
C LEU A 21 8.24 -4.20 -5.12
N VAL A 22 7.57 -3.30 -4.39
CA VAL A 22 8.20 -2.43 -3.38
C VAL A 22 7.56 -2.71 -2.02
N LYS A 23 8.38 -3.11 -1.05
CA LYS A 23 7.95 -3.30 0.33
C LYS A 23 8.36 -2.08 1.15
N ALA A 24 7.36 -1.33 1.63
CA ALA A 24 7.57 -0.19 2.52
C ALA A 24 7.00 -0.48 3.91
N ALA A 25 7.68 0.00 4.93
CA ALA A 25 7.13 0.07 6.29
C ALA A 25 6.58 1.48 6.51
N GLN A 26 5.58 1.59 7.37
CA GLN A 26 5.00 2.87 7.77
C GLN A 26 6.08 3.86 8.23
N GLY A 27 6.10 5.06 7.66
CA GLY A 27 7.08 6.11 7.98
C GLY A 27 8.48 5.86 7.40
N ARG A 28 8.63 4.84 6.55
CA ARG A 28 9.86 4.51 5.81
C ARG A 28 9.57 4.27 4.33
N GLU A 29 8.58 4.98 3.80
CA GLU A 29 8.20 4.90 2.40
C GLU A 29 9.30 5.49 1.50
N PRO A 30 9.67 4.79 0.39
CA PRO A 30 10.64 5.33 -0.56
C PRO A 30 10.16 6.65 -1.18
N PRO A 31 11.07 7.58 -1.54
CA PRO A 31 10.69 8.86 -2.13
C PRO A 31 9.82 8.74 -3.39
N HIS A 32 10.11 7.75 -4.25
CA HIS A 32 9.33 7.51 -5.46
C HIS A 32 7.89 7.06 -5.18
N LEU A 33 7.65 6.42 -4.03
CA LEU A 33 6.30 6.04 -3.62
C LEU A 33 5.51 7.27 -3.18
N LEU A 34 6.14 8.18 -2.42
CA LEU A 34 5.50 9.42 -1.97
C LEU A 34 5.19 10.38 -3.12
N GLN A 35 6.01 10.38 -4.18
CA GLN A 35 5.77 11.19 -5.38
C GLN A 35 4.43 10.89 -6.07
N ILE A 36 3.94 9.63 -6.00
CA ILE A 36 2.62 9.23 -6.52
C ILE A 36 1.49 9.99 -5.81
N TYR A 37 1.74 10.49 -4.60
CA TYR A 37 0.78 11.19 -3.76
C TYR A 37 1.15 12.67 -3.56
N ASP A 38 1.76 13.33 -4.56
CA ASP A 38 2.22 14.73 -4.44
C ASP A 38 3.13 14.96 -3.21
N GLY A 39 3.95 13.95 -2.90
CA GLY A 39 4.85 13.95 -1.75
C GLY A 39 4.16 13.79 -0.39
N LYS A 40 2.84 13.55 -0.33
CA LYS A 40 2.06 13.53 0.92
C LYS A 40 1.26 12.24 1.08
N LEU A 41 1.69 11.39 2.01
CA LEU A 41 0.91 10.25 2.50
C LEU A 41 0.30 10.59 3.86
N LYS A 42 -1.03 10.54 3.99
CA LYS A 42 -1.74 10.70 5.28
C LYS A 42 -2.16 9.34 5.81
N ILE A 43 -1.78 9.05 7.04
CA ILE A 43 -2.16 7.81 7.73
C ILE A 43 -3.30 8.14 8.68
N LEU A 44 -4.45 7.52 8.43
CA LEU A 44 -5.61 7.67 9.29
C LEU A 44 -5.55 6.63 10.41
N ALA A 45 -5.66 7.08 11.66
CA ALA A 45 -5.72 6.20 12.82
C ALA A 45 -7.11 5.55 12.92
N GLY A 46 -7.16 4.24 13.15
CA GLY A 46 -8.39 3.49 13.37
C GLY A 46 -8.26 2.02 13.00
N ARG A 47 -9.14 1.16 13.54
CA ARG A 47 -9.26 -0.20 13.04
C ARG A 47 -9.82 -0.16 11.63
N HIS A 48 -9.16 -0.85 10.69
CA HIS A 48 -9.78 -1.25 9.43
C HIS A 48 -11.03 -2.06 9.79
N ARG A 49 -12.23 -1.45 9.74
CA ARG A 49 -13.48 -2.21 9.89
C ARG A 49 -13.47 -3.19 8.73
N ASN A 50 -13.56 -4.49 9.03
CA ASN A 50 -13.60 -5.67 8.13
C ASN A 50 -14.58 -5.57 6.93
N SER A 51 -14.46 -4.55 6.11
CA SER A 51 -15.41 -4.15 5.09
C SER A 51 -14.61 -3.37 4.05
N ARG A 52 -14.09 -4.11 3.08
CA ARG A 52 -13.74 -3.67 1.72
C ARG A 52 -13.46 -2.18 1.57
N LYS A 53 -12.16 -1.86 1.65
CA LYS A 53 -11.41 -0.77 1.00
C LYS A 53 -10.42 -0.22 2.01
N VAL A 54 -9.14 -0.30 1.66
CA VAL A 54 -8.12 0.55 2.27
C VAL A 54 -8.49 1.97 1.86
N SER A 55 -9.14 2.72 2.75
CA SER A 55 -9.42 4.14 2.51
C SER A 55 -8.14 4.94 2.74
N LEU A 56 -7.28 4.97 1.73
CA LEU A 56 -6.42 6.12 1.53
C LEU A 56 -7.33 7.27 1.12
N LEU A 57 -7.48 8.28 1.98
CA LEU A 57 -8.28 9.45 1.67
C LEU A 57 -7.43 10.36 0.78
N PHE A 58 -7.83 10.46 -0.49
CA PHE A 58 -7.28 11.40 -1.45
C PHE A 58 -7.90 12.78 -1.20
N ASN A 59 -7.09 13.83 -1.34
CA ASN A 59 -7.55 15.21 -1.29
C ASN A 59 -7.69 15.74 -2.72
#